data_AF-A0A3M1KA28-F1
#
_entry.id   AF-A0A3M1KA28-F1
#
_cell.length_a   1.000
_cell.length_b   1.000
_cell.length_c   1.000
_cell.angle_alpha   90.00
_cell.angle_beta   90.00
_cell.angle_gamma   90.00
#
_symmetry.space_group_name_H-M   'P 1'
#
loop_
_entity.id
_entity.type
_entity.pdbx_description
1 polymer ?
#
loop_
_entity_poly.entity_id
_entity_poly.type
_entity_poly.pdbx_seq_one_letter_code
_entity_poly.pdbx_strand_id
1 'polypeptide(L)'
;MTGFDDRERQFEEKFAHDEELRFKARARRAKLVGLWAAGLMGLEGKAAEDYALSLVAEDLKETGDQDIIDKLMADFRAHGV
;
A
#
# COMPACT_ATOMS: atom_id res chain seq x y z
N MET A 1 -19.91 35.18 -5.21
CA MET A 1 -19.50 33.81 -5.54
C MET A 1 -20.33 33.37 -6.74
N THR A 2 -19.66 33.08 -7.84
CA THR A 2 -20.32 32.58 -9.05
C THR A 2 -20.45 31.06 -8.92
N GLY A 3 -21.45 30.45 -9.59
CA GLY A 3 -21.64 29.00 -9.52
C GLY A 3 -20.49 28.16 -10.10
N PHE A 4 -19.52 28.79 -10.79
CA PHE A 4 -18.29 28.13 -11.24
C PHE A 4 -17.28 28.00 -10.09
N ASP A 5 -17.09 29.05 -9.28
CA ASP A 5 -16.18 29.04 -8.12
C ASP A 5 -16.59 27.96 -7.09
N ASP A 6 -17.90 27.81 -6.86
CA ASP A 6 -18.43 26.81 -5.93
C ASP A 6 -18.21 25.37 -6.42
N ARG A 7 -18.22 25.15 -7.75
CA ARG A 7 -17.94 23.84 -8.35
C ARG A 7 -16.45 23.50 -8.26
N GLU A 8 -15.59 24.47 -8.55
CA GLU A 8 -14.13 24.30 -8.44
C GLU A 8 -13.74 23.84 -7.03
N ARG A 9 -14.20 24.54 -5.99
CA ARG A 9 -13.96 24.15 -4.59
C ARG A 9 -14.47 22.74 -4.27
N GLN A 10 -15.66 22.37 -4.75
CA GLN A 10 -16.19 21.02 -4.53
C GLN A 10 -15.35 19.93 -5.21
N PHE A 11 -14.80 20.20 -6.39
CA PHE A 11 -13.90 19.25 -7.07
C PHE A 11 -12.58 19.11 -6.33
N GLU A 12 -12.00 20.20 -5.84
CA GLU A 12 -10.77 20.17 -5.04
C GLU A 12 -10.96 19.40 -3.73
N GLU A 13 -12.03 19.69 -2.98
CA GLU A 13 -12.37 19.00 -1.74
C GLU A 13 -12.56 17.50 -1.96
N LYS A 14 -13.32 17.13 -3.00
CA LYS A 14 -13.52 15.73 -3.36
C LYS A 14 -12.22 15.05 -3.76
N PHE A 15 -11.40 15.71 -4.57
CA PHE A 15 -10.11 15.16 -5.01
C PHE A 15 -9.19 14.88 -3.81
N ALA A 16 -9.07 15.85 -2.88
CA ALA A 16 -8.28 15.67 -1.67
C ALA A 16 -8.79 14.50 -0.81
N HIS A 17 -10.10 14.39 -0.64
CA HIS A 17 -10.72 13.29 0.10
C HIS A 17 -10.47 11.92 -0.56
N ASP A 18 -10.66 11.83 -1.87
CA ASP A 18 -10.47 10.60 -2.64
C ASP A 18 -9.00 10.15 -2.60
N GLU A 19 -8.04 11.07 -2.74
CA GLU A 19 -6.61 10.75 -2.63
C GLU A 19 -6.20 10.34 -1.22
N GLU A 20 -6.74 10.96 -0.17
CA GLU A 20 -6.51 10.53 1.22
C GLU A 20 -7.03 9.10 1.45
N LEU A 21 -8.22 8.78 0.94
CA LEU A 21 -8.80 7.43 1.03
C LEU A 21 -7.96 6.41 0.26
N ARG A 22 -7.53 6.74 -0.96
CA ARG A 22 -6.67 5.86 -1.77
C ARG A 22 -5.34 5.58 -1.09
N PHE A 23 -4.70 6.60 -0.53
CA PHE A 23 -3.45 6.46 0.22
C PHE A 23 -3.62 5.51 1.43
N LYS A 24 -4.66 5.71 2.24
CA LYS A 24 -4.95 4.84 3.38
C LYS A 24 -5.27 3.41 2.95
N ALA A 25 -6.00 3.23 1.85
CA ALA A 25 -6.34 1.92 1.32
C ALA A 25 -5.09 1.16 0.84
N ARG A 26 -4.20 1.83 0.10
CA ARG A 26 -2.91 1.29 -0.37
C ARG A 26 -2.04 0.79 0.79
N ALA A 27 -1.78 1.64 1.78
CA ALA A 27 -0.97 1.27 2.94
C ALA A 27 -1.57 0.07 3.72
N ARG A 28 -2.90 0.02 3.88
CA ARG A 28 -3.57 -1.11 4.54
C ARG A 28 -3.47 -2.39 3.73
N ARG A 29 -3.67 -2.31 2.41
CA ARG A 29 -3.53 -3.45 1.49
C ARG A 29 -2.11 -4.01 1.55
N ALA A 30 -1.09 -3.15 1.41
CA ALA A 30 0.31 -3.57 1.48
C ALA A 30 0.64 -4.29 2.80
N LYS A 31 0.14 -3.76 3.94
CA LYS A 31 0.30 -4.43 5.24
C LYS A 31 -0.36 -5.81 5.28
N LEU A 32 -1.59 -5.96 4.79
CA LEU A 32 -2.31 -7.23 4.79
C LEU A 32 -1.63 -8.27 3.91
N VAL A 33 -1.19 -7.87 2.71
CA VAL A 33 -0.44 -8.73 1.78
C VAL A 33 0.89 -9.14 2.41
N GLY A 34 1.59 -8.22 3.08
CA GLY A 34 2.83 -8.52 3.76
C GLY A 34 2.67 -9.54 4.90
N LEU A 35 1.62 -9.43 5.71
CA LEU A 35 1.33 -10.43 6.76
C LEU A 35 1.00 -11.81 6.16
N TRP A 36 0.25 -11.85 5.06
CA TRP A 36 -0.03 -13.09 4.34
C TRP A 36 1.25 -13.73 3.79
N ALA A 37 2.08 -12.95 3.11
CA ALA A 37 3.36 -13.40 2.55
C ALA A 37 4.33 -13.86 3.64
N ALA A 38 4.40 -13.14 4.76
CA ALA A 38 5.14 -13.54 5.96
C ALA A 38 4.73 -14.94 6.45
N GLY A 39 3.42 -15.21 6.51
CA GLY A 39 2.90 -16.52 6.88
C GLY A 39 3.33 -17.64 5.92
N LEU A 40 3.35 -17.38 4.61
CA LEU A 40 3.85 -18.35 3.62
C LEU A 40 5.35 -18.65 3.79
N MET A 41 6.14 -17.64 4.18
CA MET A 41 7.57 -17.77 4.43
C MET A 41 7.90 -18.32 5.83
N GLY A 42 6.90 -18.66 6.64
CA GLY A 42 7.09 -19.16 8.01
C GLY A 42 7.59 -18.12 9.01
N LEU A 43 7.42 -16.83 8.72
CA LEU A 43 7.73 -15.74 9.64
C LEU A 43 6.59 -15.58 10.66
N GLU A 44 6.95 -15.36 11.93
CA GLU A 44 5.98 -15.22 13.02
C GLU A 44 6.27 -14.01 13.93
N GLY A 45 5.24 -13.59 14.67
CA GLY A 45 5.32 -12.50 15.64
C GLY A 45 5.93 -11.23 15.04
N LYS A 46 6.96 -10.71 15.69
CA LYS A 46 7.64 -9.48 15.26
C LYS A 46 8.24 -9.58 13.86
N ALA A 47 8.75 -10.75 13.45
CA ALA A 47 9.34 -10.90 12.12
C ALA A 47 8.29 -10.74 11.01
N ALA A 48 7.06 -11.24 11.23
CA ALA A 48 5.96 -11.06 10.31
C ALA A 48 5.47 -9.59 10.27
N GLU A 49 5.42 -8.93 11.42
CA GLU A 49 5.08 -7.51 11.52
C GLU A 49 6.10 -6.61 10.81
N ASP A 50 7.40 -6.86 11.04
CA ASP A 50 8.50 -6.13 10.42
C ASP A 50 8.49 -6.34 8.90
N TYR A 51 8.24 -7.58 8.43
CA TYR A 51 8.10 -7.86 7.00
C TYR A 51 6.92 -7.10 6.38
N ALA A 52 5.76 -7.10 7.04
CA ALA A 52 4.59 -6.38 6.56
C ALA A 52 4.82 -4.86 6.49
N LEU A 53 5.53 -4.29 7.47
CA LEU A 53 5.93 -2.87 7.45
C LEU A 53 6.92 -2.58 6.32
N SER A 54 7.85 -3.48 6.03
CA SER A 54 8.76 -3.34 4.89
C SER A 54 8.01 -3.27 3.56
N LEU A 55 6.92 -4.03 3.43
CA LEU A 55 6.10 -4.03 2.22
C LEU A 55 5.28 -2.73 2.07
N VAL A 56 4.80 -2.16 3.18
CA VAL A 56 4.19 -0.81 3.17
C VAL A 56 5.22 0.25 2.76
N ALA A 57 6.46 0.15 3.23
CA ALA A 57 7.51 1.10 2.84
C ALA A 57 7.87 0.95 1.35
N GLU A 58 7.80 -0.25 0.80
CA GLU A 58 8.01 -0.50 -0.63
C GLU A 58 6.91 0.12 -1.49
N ASP A 59 5.63 -0.05 -1.11
CA ASP A 59 4.43 0.54 -1.78
C ASP A 59 4.45 2.07 -1.90
N LEU A 60 5.32 2.73 -1.12
CA LEU A 60 5.46 4.20 -1.11
C LEU A 60 6.51 4.72 -2.10
N LYS A 61 7.31 3.84 -2.72
CA LYS A 61 8.41 4.26 -3.60
C LYS A 61 7.93 4.66 -4.97
N GLU A 62 7.12 3.83 -5.63
CA GLU A 62 6.60 4.11 -6.94
C GLU A 62 5.08 4.05 -6.99
N THR A 63 4.50 4.66 -8.03
CA THR A 63 3.06 4.55 -8.25
C THR A 63 2.75 3.23 -8.92
N GLY A 64 1.99 2.39 -8.24
CA GLY A 64 1.57 1.09 -8.76
C GLY A 64 1.86 0.00 -7.75
N ASP A 65 1.85 -1.23 -8.24
CA ASP A 65 1.99 -2.43 -7.40
C ASP A 65 3.23 -3.26 -7.80
N GLN A 66 4.00 -2.79 -8.79
CA GLN A 66 5.05 -3.59 -9.43
C GLN A 66 6.21 -3.86 -8.46
N ASP A 67 6.59 -2.86 -7.68
CA ASP A 67 7.63 -2.87 -6.67
C ASP A 67 7.33 -3.90 -5.57
N ILE A 68 6.07 -3.95 -5.11
CA ILE A 68 5.60 -4.99 -4.19
C ILE A 68 5.67 -6.37 -4.84
N ILE A 69 5.20 -6.50 -6.08
CA ILE A 69 5.18 -7.80 -6.79
C ILE A 69 6.61 -8.33 -6.94
N ASP A 70 7.55 -7.49 -7.39
CA ASP A 70 8.94 -7.87 -7.59
C ASP A 70 9.61 -8.26 -6.27
N LYS A 71 9.35 -7.50 -5.20
CA LYS A 71 9.82 -7.83 -3.85
C LYS A 71 9.26 -9.17 -3.35
N LEU A 72 7.95 -9.39 -3.45
CA LEU A 72 7.31 -10.64 -3.05
C LEU A 72 7.88 -11.83 -3.83
N MET A 73 8.04 -11.68 -5.14
CA MET A 73 8.59 -12.74 -5.99
C MET A 73 10.04 -13.08 -5.63
N ALA A 74 10.86 -12.08 -5.30
CA ALA A 74 12.23 -12.29 -4.84
C ALA A 74 12.25 -12.99 -3.47
N ASP A 75 11.45 -12.52 -2.52
CA ASP A 75 11.40 -13.05 -1.17
C ASP A 75 10.85 -14.48 -1.12
N PHE A 76 9.80 -14.80 -1.90
CA PHE A 76 9.27 -16.16 -2.03
C PHE A 76 10.31 -17.13 -2.60
N ARG A 77 11.03 -16.74 -3.65
CA ARG A 77 12.13 -17.55 -4.20
C ARG A 77 13.22 -17.81 -3.17
N ALA A 78 13.56 -16.82 -2.34
CA ALA A 78 14.57 -16.97 -1.30
C ALA A 78 14.12 -17.91 -0.17
N HIS A 79 12.82 -18.00 0.10
CA HIS A 79 12.24 -18.86 1.14
C HIS A 79 11.73 -20.21 0.62
N GLY A 80 11.77 -20.45 -0.70
CA GLY A 80 11.34 -21.70 -1.32
C GLY A 80 9.82 -21.90 -1.36
N VAL A 81 9.06 -20.80 -1.42
CA VAL A 81 7.59 -20.77 -1.57
C VAL A 81 7.18 -20.85 -3.03
#